data_AF-A0A1N6K5Y2-F1
#
_entry.id   AF-A0A1N6K5Y2-F1
#
_cell.length_a   1.000
_cell.length_b   1.000
_cell.length_c   1.000
_cell.angle_alpha   90.00
_cell.angle_beta   90.00
_cell.angle_gamma   90.00
#
_symmetry.space_group_name_H-M   'P 1'
#
loop_
_entity.id
_entity.type
_entity.pdbx_description
1 polymer ?
#
loop_
_entity_poly.entity_id
_entity_poly.type
_entity_poly.pdbx_seq_one_letter_code
_entity_poly.pdbx_strand_id
1 'polypeptide(L)' 'MARKVIHTVAAPNLEARLKSVLKRTLRSHASKNIPIVYKDQRCKRPNEFIHEYPDGRKFLICQSRDTSSETVLRRLK' A
#
# COMPACT_ATOMS: atom_id res chain seq x y z
N MET A 1 6.19 44.06 -13.50
CA MET A 1 6.84 42.74 -13.41
C MET A 1 6.41 42.06 -12.11
N ALA A 2 5.57 41.02 -12.17
CA ALA A 2 5.04 40.35 -10.98
C ALA A 2 6.04 39.31 -10.45
N ARG A 3 6.49 39.46 -9.20
CA ARG A 3 7.33 38.47 -8.52
C ARG A 3 6.49 37.24 -8.19
N LYS A 4 6.82 36.11 -8.81
CA LYS A 4 6.23 34.79 -8.49
C LYS A 4 6.75 34.33 -7.13
N VAL A 5 5.95 34.48 -6.08
CA VAL A 5 6.24 33.97 -4.74
C VAL A 5 6.05 32.46 -4.77
N ILE A 6 7.15 31.69 -4.76
CA ILE A 6 7.08 30.25 -4.54
C ILE A 6 6.93 30.06 -3.03
N HIS A 7 5.71 29.80 -2.56
CA HIS A 7 5.49 29.36 -1.18
C HIS A 7 6.06 27.95 -1.01
N THR A 8 7.33 27.85 -0.65
CA THR A 8 7.91 26.64 -0.08
C THR A 8 7.26 26.43 1.28
N VAL A 9 6.16 25.67 1.32
CA VAL A 9 5.57 25.18 2.56
C VAL A 9 6.69 24.50 3.34
N ALA A 10 7.02 25.02 4.52
CA ALA A 10 8.12 24.55 5.33
C ALA A 10 8.08 23.01 5.45
N ALA A 11 9.07 22.33 4.86
CA ALA A 11 9.19 20.89 4.76
C ALA A 11 8.92 20.10 6.07
N PRO A 12 9.27 20.59 7.28
CA PRO A 12 9.04 19.86 8.52
C PRO A 12 7.55 19.61 8.82
N ASN A 13 6.69 20.59 8.52
CA ASN A 13 5.25 20.49 8.80
C ASN A 13 4.56 19.51 7.85
N LEU A 14 5.06 19.38 6.63
CA LEU A 14 4.53 18.44 5.65
C LEU A 14 4.87 16.99 6.05
N GLU A 15 6.11 16.74 6.46
CA GLU A 15 6.54 15.39 6.87
C GLU A 15 5.79 14.92 8.12
N ALA A 16 5.66 15.77 9.13
CA ALA A 16 4.90 15.45 10.35
C ALA A 16 3.42 15.15 10.03
N ARG A 17 2.81 15.95 9.15
CA ARG A 17 1.42 15.74 8.73
C ARG A 17 1.28 14.44 7.92
N LEU A 18 2.23 14.14 7.04
CA LEU A 18 2.25 12.90 6.25
C LEU A 18 2.38 11.68 7.16
N LYS A 19 3.30 11.70 8.12
CA LYS A 19 3.46 10.64 9.14
C LYS A 19 2.18 10.42 9.94
N SER A 20 1.52 11.49 10.36
CA SER A 20 0.27 11.42 11.12
C SER A 20 -0.86 10.77 10.30
N VAL A 21 -1.05 11.23 9.06
CA VAL A 21 -2.07 10.67 8.15
C VAL A 21 -1.77 9.21 7.84
N LEU A 22 -0.52 8.87 7.52
CA LEU A 22 -0.12 7.49 7.23
C LEU A 22 -0.41 6.57 8.43
N LYS A 23 -0.03 6.98 9.64
CA LYS A 23 -0.29 6.21 10.86
C LYS A 23 -1.77 6.00 11.10
N ARG A 24 -2.61 7.01 10.85
CA ARG A 24 -4.07 6.90 10.96
C ARG A 24 -4.63 5.92 9.94
N THR A 25 -4.21 6.01 8.69
CA THR A 25 -4.68 5.14 7.60
C THR A 25 -4.30 3.69 7.83
N LEU A 26 -3.04 3.43 8.22
CA LEU A 26 -2.56 2.07 8.53
C LEU A 26 -3.34 1.44 9.68
N ARG A 27 -3.63 2.20 10.74
CA ARG A 27 -4.47 1.73 11.85
C ARG A 27 -5.89 1.39 11.40
N SER A 28 -6.47 2.23 10.53
CA SER A 28 -7.82 1.95 9.99
C SER A 28 -7.83 0.71 9.09
N HIS A 29 -6.83 0.52 8.24
CA HIS A 29 -6.68 -0.69 7.44
C HIS A 29 -6.55 -1.92 8.33
N ALA A 30 -5.72 -1.85 9.37
CA ALA A 30 -5.54 -2.93 10.33
C ALA A 30 -6.85 -3.31 11.02
N SER A 31 -7.63 -2.33 11.49
CA SER A 31 -8.94 -2.59 12.12
C SER A 31 -9.97 -3.22 11.18
N LYS A 32 -9.82 -3.02 9.87
CA LYS A 32 -10.72 -3.56 8.84
C LYS A 32 -10.19 -4.87 8.25
N ASN A 33 -9.08 -5.40 8.76
CA ASN A 33 -8.39 -6.57 8.24
C ASN A 33 -8.06 -6.46 6.74
N ILE A 34 -7.75 -5.23 6.27
CA ILE A 34 -7.39 -4.97 4.88
C ILE A 34 -5.88 -5.21 4.73
N PRO A 35 -5.44 -6.08 3.80
CA PRO A 35 -4.02 -6.33 3.61
C PRO A 35 -3.31 -5.15 2.97
N ILE A 36 -2.01 -5.05 3.22
CA ILE A 36 -1.10 -4.26 2.40
C ILE A 36 -0.77 -5.09 1.16
N VAL A 37 -0.97 -4.49 -0.02
CA VAL A 37 -0.73 -5.14 -1.31
C VAL A 37 0.55 -4.61 -1.93
N TYR A 38 1.47 -5.49 -2.28
CA TYR A 38 2.73 -5.12 -2.93
C TYR A 38 3.25 -6.21 -3.86
N LYS A 39 4.32 -5.89 -4.61
CA LYS A 39 5.04 -6.83 -5.47
C LYS A 39 6.48 -6.96 -5.00
N ASP A 40 7.02 -8.17 -5.11
CA ASP A 40 8.45 -8.42 -4.96
C ASP A 40 8.89 -9.57 -5.88
N GLN A 41 10.13 -10.05 -5.71
CA GLN A 41 10.75 -11.11 -6.51
C GLN A 41 9.96 -12.44 -6.51
N ARG A 42 9.04 -12.65 -5.56
CA ARG A 42 8.19 -13.85 -5.47
C ARG A 42 7.01 -13.79 -6.44
N CYS A 43 6.63 -12.60 -6.92
CA CYS A 43 5.65 -12.42 -8.00
C CYS A 43 6.32 -12.66 -9.35
N LYS A 44 6.09 -13.83 -9.93
CA LYS A 44 6.66 -14.22 -11.23
C LYS A 44 5.83 -13.69 -12.40
N ARG A 45 4.53 -13.54 -12.20
CA ARG A 45 3.59 -13.09 -13.22
C ARG A 45 3.15 -11.65 -12.97
N PRO A 46 2.79 -10.90 -14.03
CA PRO A 46 2.37 -9.49 -13.89
C PRO A 46 1.08 -9.32 -13.08
N ASN A 47 0.25 -10.36 -13.01
CA ASN A 47 -1.00 -10.39 -12.26
C ASN A 47 -0.87 -11.07 -10.89
N GLU A 48 0.35 -11.28 -10.38
CA GLU A 48 0.60 -11.77 -9.04
C GLU A 48 0.95 -10.62 -8.08
N PHE A 49 0.39 -10.70 -6.87
CA PHE A 49 0.54 -9.71 -5.80
C PHE A 49 0.69 -10.40 -4.45
N ILE A 50 1.33 -9.73 -3.50
CA ILE A 50 1.45 -10.19 -2.12
C ILE A 50 0.50 -9.41 -1.26
N HIS A 51 -0.37 -10.13 -0.56
CA HIS A 51 -1.27 -9.58 0.45
C HIS A 51 -0.68 -9.89 1.82
N GLU A 52 -0.27 -8.84 2.54
CA GLU A 52 0.21 -8.93 3.91
C GLU A 52 -0.85 -8.38 4.86
N TYR A 53 -1.43 -9.30 5.64
CA TYR A 53 -2.46 -8.98 6.60
C TYR A 53 -1.88 -8.42 7.90
N PRO A 54 -2.68 -7.68 8.69
CA PRO A 54 -2.22 -7.06 9.94
C PRO A 54 -1.70 -8.04 11.00
N ASP A 55 -2.09 -9.31 10.91
CA ASP A 55 -1.63 -10.40 11.78
C ASP A 55 -0.32 -11.05 11.32
N GLY A 56 0.30 -10.51 10.26
CA GLY A 56 1.55 -11.00 9.69
C GLY A 56 1.37 -12.15 8.70
N ARG A 57 0.14 -12.62 8.43
CA ARG A 57 -0.08 -13.62 7.37
C ARG A 57 0.17 -12.98 6.01
N LYS A 58 1.00 -13.65 5.20
CA LYS A 58 1.32 -13.23 3.83
C LYS A 58 0.80 -14.25 2.84
N PHE A 59 0.18 -13.78 1.76
CA PHE A 59 -0.36 -14.64 0.71
C PHE A 59 0.08 -14.13 -0.65
N LEU A 60 0.45 -15.05 -1.54
CA LEU A 60 0.59 -14.77 -2.95
C LEU A 60 -0.77 -14.93 -3.61
N ILE A 61 -1.29 -13.85 -4.16
CA ILE A 61 -2.58 -13.77 -4.85
C ILE A 61 -2.33 -13.61 -6.35
N CYS A 62 -3.13 -14.29 -7.16
CA CYS A 62 -3.22 -14.06 -8.60
C CYS A 62 -4.55 -13.38 -8.91
N GLN A 63 -4.50 -12.29 -9.65
CA GLN A 63 -5.69 -11.57 -10.12
C GLN A 63 -6.03 -11.98 -11.55
N SER A 64 -7.29 -12.33 -11.80
CA SER A 64 -7.80 -12.57 -13.16
C SER A 64 -7.85 -11.26 -13.95
N ARG A 65 -7.44 -11.30 -15.22
CA ARG A 65 -7.50 -10.12 -16.10
C ARG A 65 -8.92 -9.78 -16.54
N ASP A 66 -9.76 -10.80 -16.70
CA ASP A 66 -11.08 -10.65 -17.31
C ASP A 66 -12.14 -10.24 -16.28
N THR A 67 -12.01 -10.76 -15.06
CA THR A 67 -13.02 -10.61 -14.00
C THR A 67 -12.52 -9.80 -12.80
N SER A 68 -11.23 -9.45 -12.76
CA SER A 68 -10.55 -8.88 -11.58
C SER A 68 -10.66 -9.76 -10.32
N SER A 69 -11.08 -11.02 -10.44
CA SER A 69 -11.21 -11.93 -9.31
C SER A 69 -9.85 -12.36 -8.78
N GLU A 70 -9.74 -12.45 -7.46
CA GLU A 70 -8.51 -12.85 -6.78
C GLU A 70 -8.53 -14.34 -6.42
N THR A 71 -7.40 -15.02 -6.62
CA THR A 71 -7.19 -16.41 -6.21
C THR A 71 -5.93 -16.53 -5.39
N VAL A 72 -6.03 -17.16 -4.23
CA VAL A 72 -4.87 -17.45 -3.37
C VAL A 72 -4.05 -18.57 -4.00
N LEU A 73 -2.81 -18.27 -4.41
CA LEU A 73 -1.90 -19.28 -4.93
C LEU A 73 -1.21 -20.05 -3.81
N ARG A 74 -0.70 -19.35 -2.79
CA ARG A 74 -0.06 -19.95 -1.60
C ARG A 74 0.13 -18.97 -0.45
N ARG A 75 0.27 -19.51 0.76
CA ARG A 75 0.75 -18.77 1.94
C ARG A 75 2.27 -18.64 1.89
N LEU A 76 2.77 -17.44 2.19
CA LEU A 76 4.19 -17.14 2.31
C LEU A 76 4.60 -17.23 3.79
N LYS A 77 5.79 -17.78 4.05
CA LYS A 77 6.42 -17.82 5.37
C LYS A 77 7.20 -16.54 5.62
#